data_AF-D8FBR7-F1
#
_entry.id   AF-D8FBR7-F1
#
_cell.length_a   1.000
_cell.length_b   1.000
_cell.length_c   1.000
_cell.angle_alpha   90.00
_cell.angle_beta   90.00
_cell.angle_gamma   90.00
#
_symmetry.space_group_name_H-M   'P 1'
#
loop_
_entity.id
_entity.type
_entity.pdbx_description
1 polymer ?
#
loop_
_entity_poly.entity_id
_entity_poly.type
_entity_poly.pdbx_seq_one_letter_code
_entity_poly.pdbx_strand_id
1 'polypeptide(L)'
;MIWVELYNRIVPDVMDKSDVVITCNQKGLYHKHIGYNIGLLYARGQVITICDSDALFPPDFISTIMTSFNVSGHYDSPSSKVLMHYERRIDEKYSEDFKELIENENYKQDDVLLNVKACMSLRRLDALTFGGFDEHYTYKGNLCGPYELGWRLINAGVTENWHHEKTAIWRFAHSDHHPLYSLKIWRQNAFPHIDYHAFNAVKAFTHGRILPLKENHYIHEIRLKQRQIGSRLEGKYAEFAKIVERPKRLILVRVIAFFLEPMIIIFKSSMNKLKLLQN
;
A
#
# COMPACT_ATOMS: atom_id res chain seq x y z
N MET A 1 3.05 12.76 -15.57
CA MET A 1 4.07 11.82 -15.06
C MET A 1 4.78 12.41 -13.85
N ILE A 2 4.92 11.63 -12.78
CA ILE A 2 5.74 11.99 -11.61
C ILE A 2 6.96 11.08 -11.63
N TRP A 3 8.15 11.66 -11.74
CA TRP A 3 9.40 10.92 -11.63
C TRP A 3 9.93 11.01 -10.19
N VAL A 4 10.18 9.85 -9.59
CA VAL A 4 10.76 9.78 -8.24
C VAL A 4 12.12 9.11 -8.32
N GLU A 5 13.16 9.92 -8.23
CA GLU A 5 14.53 9.46 -8.07
C GLU A 5 14.80 9.19 -6.58
N LEU A 6 15.12 7.95 -6.23
CA LEU A 6 15.34 7.59 -4.83
C LEU A 6 16.62 8.21 -4.27
N TYR A 7 17.64 8.40 -5.08
CA TYR A 7 18.88 9.05 -4.67
C TYR A 7 18.82 10.54 -5.02
N ASN A 8 19.94 11.11 -5.50
CA ASN A 8 20.03 12.47 -6.03
C ASN A 8 20.67 12.47 -7.42
N ARG A 9 20.34 11.47 -8.24
CA ARG A 9 20.83 11.41 -9.63
C ARG A 9 19.96 12.32 -10.48
N ILE A 10 20.59 13.14 -11.31
CA ILE A 10 19.88 14.00 -12.24
C ILE A 10 20.02 13.38 -13.62
N VAL A 11 18.88 13.05 -14.24
CA VAL A 11 18.79 12.62 -15.63
C VAL A 11 18.19 13.79 -16.41
N PRO A 12 18.94 14.50 -17.27
CA PRO A 12 18.47 15.70 -17.96
C PRO A 12 17.13 15.50 -18.69
N ASP A 13 17.01 14.41 -19.47
CA ASP A 13 15.78 14.05 -20.17
C ASP A 13 14.54 13.98 -19.30
N VAL A 14 14.69 13.52 -18.05
CA VAL A 14 13.57 13.38 -17.11
C VAL A 14 13.05 14.75 -16.67
N MET A 15 13.93 15.74 -16.58
CA MET A 15 13.56 17.11 -16.20
C MET A 15 12.62 17.75 -17.23
N ASP A 16 12.83 17.45 -18.51
CA ASP A 16 12.03 18.00 -19.60
C ASP A 16 10.74 17.21 -19.85
N LYS A 17 10.76 15.89 -19.59
CA LYS A 17 9.65 14.96 -19.92
C LYS A 17 8.67 14.73 -18.76
N SER A 18 8.99 15.16 -17.54
CA SER A 18 8.16 14.90 -16.35
C SER A 18 7.47 16.17 -15.85
N ASP A 19 6.20 16.06 -15.44
CA ASP A 19 5.49 17.18 -14.81
C ASP A 19 6.05 17.51 -13.43
N VAL A 20 6.56 16.50 -12.73
CA VAL A 20 7.14 16.60 -11.40
C VAL A 20 8.34 15.67 -11.30
N VAL A 21 9.45 16.19 -10.81
CA VAL A 21 10.65 15.40 -10.47
C VAL A 21 10.94 15.55 -8.98
N ILE A 22 11.09 14.43 -8.28
CA ILE A 22 11.36 14.39 -6.84
C ILE A 22 12.62 13.57 -6.60
N THR A 23 13.55 14.11 -5.81
CA THR A 23 14.73 13.38 -5.33
C THR A 23 14.56 13.06 -3.85
N CYS A 24 14.85 11.82 -3.44
CA CYS A 24 14.58 11.38 -2.07
C CYS A 24 15.84 11.35 -1.18
N ASN A 25 17.03 11.59 -1.75
CA ASN A 25 18.31 11.56 -1.03
C ASN A 25 18.49 10.29 -0.17
N GLN A 26 18.00 9.16 -0.66
CA GLN A 26 18.05 7.90 0.06
C GLN A 26 19.50 7.48 0.27
N LYS A 27 19.82 7.01 1.47
CA LYS A 27 21.14 6.49 1.82
C LYS A 27 21.11 4.97 1.95
N GLY A 28 22.15 4.32 1.46
CA GLY A 28 22.33 2.87 1.59
C GLY A 28 21.55 2.08 0.53
N LEU A 29 20.98 0.95 0.96
CA LEU A 29 20.26 0.05 0.05
C LEU A 29 18.98 0.68 -0.50
N TYR A 30 18.76 0.42 -1.77
CA TYR A 30 17.60 0.82 -2.55
C TYR A 30 16.28 0.39 -1.87
N HIS A 31 15.26 1.23 -1.91
CA HIS A 31 13.99 0.98 -1.23
C HIS A 31 12.83 1.63 -1.99
N LYS A 32 12.31 0.92 -3.00
CA LYS A 32 11.30 1.44 -3.93
C LYS A 32 10.04 1.96 -3.23
N HIS A 33 9.61 1.31 -2.15
CA HIS A 33 8.36 1.65 -1.46
C HIS A 33 8.35 3.08 -0.90
N ILE A 34 9.51 3.62 -0.50
CA ILE A 34 9.63 5.04 -0.12
C ILE A 34 9.25 5.93 -1.31
N GLY A 35 9.82 5.66 -2.49
CA GLY A 35 9.53 6.43 -3.69
C GLY A 35 8.09 6.28 -4.16
N TYR A 36 7.54 5.07 -4.08
CA TYR A 36 6.13 4.83 -4.40
C TYR A 36 5.19 5.60 -3.48
N ASN A 37 5.47 5.67 -2.18
CA ASN A 37 4.67 6.46 -1.24
C ASN A 37 4.79 7.96 -1.50
N ILE A 38 5.99 8.46 -1.81
CA ILE A 38 6.18 9.85 -2.21
C ILE A 38 5.38 10.16 -3.48
N GLY A 39 5.48 9.32 -4.50
CA GLY A 39 4.69 9.45 -5.73
C GLY A 39 3.19 9.43 -5.45
N LEU A 40 2.71 8.52 -4.59
CA LEU A 40 1.31 8.42 -4.17
C LEU A 40 0.81 9.70 -3.46
N LEU A 41 1.64 10.29 -2.59
CA LEU A 41 1.31 11.53 -1.90
C LEU A 41 1.18 12.72 -2.86
N TYR A 42 2.04 12.80 -3.87
CA TYR A 42 2.01 13.84 -4.90
C TYR A 42 0.98 13.61 -6.01
N ALA A 43 0.54 12.37 -6.20
CA ALA A 43 -0.43 12.02 -7.23
C ALA A 43 -1.77 12.76 -6.98
N ARG A 44 -2.28 13.39 -8.06
CA ARG A 44 -3.58 14.09 -8.07
C ARG A 44 -4.69 13.29 -8.76
N GLY A 45 -4.32 12.30 -9.57
CA GLY A 45 -5.28 11.43 -10.26
C GLY A 45 -6.03 10.52 -9.28
N GLN A 46 -7.27 10.15 -9.65
CA GLN A 46 -8.07 9.19 -8.89
C GLN A 46 -7.60 7.74 -9.08
N VAL A 47 -6.94 7.46 -10.22
CA VAL A 47 -6.20 6.23 -10.51
C VAL A 47 -4.72 6.57 -10.52
N ILE A 48 -3.90 5.71 -9.92
CA ILE A 48 -2.45 5.77 -10.02
C ILE A 48 -1.92 4.54 -10.72
N THR A 49 -0.82 4.71 -11.45
CA THR A 49 -0.07 3.63 -12.09
C THR A 49 1.38 3.76 -11.67
N ILE A 50 1.90 2.71 -11.06
CA ILE A 50 3.33 2.59 -10.75
C ILE A 50 4.01 2.01 -11.98
N CYS A 51 5.13 2.59 -12.36
CA CYS A 51 5.93 2.19 -13.51
C CYS A 51 7.40 2.08 -13.10
N ASP A 52 8.07 1.01 -13.50
CA ASP A 52 9.53 0.96 -13.48
C ASP A 52 10.10 1.89 -14.57
N SER A 53 11.27 2.47 -14.29
CA SER A 53 11.89 3.51 -15.11
C SER A 53 12.48 3.01 -16.43
N ASP A 54 12.64 1.70 -16.57
CA ASP A 54 13.21 1.01 -17.73
C ASP A 54 12.15 0.21 -18.51
N ALA A 55 10.88 0.58 -18.35
CA ALA A 55 9.78 0.02 -19.11
C ALA A 55 9.37 0.94 -20.27
N LEU A 56 9.00 0.33 -21.39
CA LEU A 56 8.33 0.95 -22.52
C LEU A 56 6.86 0.53 -22.53
N PHE A 57 6.00 1.48 -22.87
CA PHE A 57 4.56 1.34 -22.78
C PHE A 57 3.94 1.46 -24.19
N PRO A 58 2.87 0.70 -24.49
CA PRO A 58 2.17 0.82 -25.75
C PRO A 58 1.49 2.20 -25.86
N PRO A 59 1.26 2.72 -27.08
CA PRO A 59 0.71 4.07 -27.28
C PRO A 59 -0.65 4.31 -26.60
N ASP A 60 -1.49 3.28 -26.51
CA ASP A 60 -2.84 3.31 -25.93
C ASP A 60 -2.88 2.97 -24.44
N PHE A 61 -1.73 2.73 -23.79
CA PHE A 61 -1.61 2.24 -22.41
C PHE A 61 -2.47 3.02 -21.39
N ILE A 62 -2.43 4.34 -21.42
CA ILE A 62 -3.20 5.16 -20.48
C ILE A 62 -4.70 5.05 -20.75
N SER A 63 -5.12 5.10 -22.02
CA SER A 63 -6.54 5.02 -22.38
C SER A 63 -7.16 3.67 -22.00
N THR A 64 -6.39 2.59 -22.07
CA THR A 64 -6.85 1.25 -21.71
C THR A 64 -6.92 1.07 -20.19
N ILE A 65 -6.03 1.70 -19.42
CA ILE A 65 -6.16 1.80 -17.96
C ILE A 65 -7.44 2.56 -17.58
N MET A 66 -7.68 3.73 -18.19
CA MET A 66 -8.86 4.55 -17.91
C MET A 66 -10.16 3.77 -18.19
N THR A 67 -10.19 3.07 -19.32
CA THR A 67 -11.28 2.16 -19.69
C THR A 67 -11.45 1.06 -18.64
N SER A 68 -10.36 0.41 -18.24
CA SER A 68 -10.38 -0.67 -17.23
C SER A 68 -10.94 -0.20 -15.89
N PHE A 69 -10.72 1.06 -15.50
CA PHE A 69 -11.23 1.63 -14.27
C PHE A 69 -12.64 2.23 -14.38
N ASN A 70 -13.25 2.19 -15.58
CA ASN A 70 -14.53 2.86 -15.92
C ASN A 70 -14.46 4.38 -15.72
N VAL A 71 -13.37 5.00 -16.17
CA VAL A 71 -13.19 6.45 -16.14
C VAL A 71 -13.42 6.99 -17.55
N SER A 72 -14.62 7.52 -17.79
CA SER A 72 -15.03 8.15 -19.04
C SER A 72 -15.06 9.68 -18.96
N GLY A 73 -15.07 10.24 -17.74
CA GLY A 73 -15.03 11.68 -17.48
C GLY A 73 -14.44 12.05 -16.11
N HIS A 74 -14.35 13.35 -15.83
CA HIS A 74 -13.68 13.88 -14.63
C HIS A 74 -14.41 13.59 -13.31
N TYR A 75 -15.70 13.27 -13.36
CA TYR A 75 -16.54 13.04 -12.17
C TYR A 75 -16.79 11.56 -11.88
N ASP A 76 -16.31 10.65 -12.74
CA ASP A 76 -16.50 9.23 -12.53
C ASP A 76 -15.72 8.79 -11.30
N SER A 77 -16.34 7.93 -10.49
CA SER A 77 -15.63 7.26 -9.40
C SER A 77 -15.00 5.98 -9.96
N PRO A 78 -13.66 5.88 -10.04
CA PRO A 78 -13.02 4.69 -10.56
C PRO A 78 -13.43 3.46 -9.78
N SER A 79 -13.65 2.36 -10.48
CA SER A 79 -13.90 1.05 -9.85
C SER A 79 -12.71 0.62 -9.00
N SER A 80 -12.99 -0.01 -7.85
CA SER A 80 -11.94 -0.56 -6.99
C SER A 80 -11.44 -1.88 -7.57
N LYS A 81 -10.16 -1.92 -7.95
CA LYS A 81 -9.46 -3.12 -8.43
C LYS A 81 -7.95 -2.94 -8.34
N VAL A 82 -7.25 -4.06 -8.31
CA VAL A 82 -5.81 -4.15 -8.54
C VAL A 82 -5.62 -4.57 -9.99
N LEU A 83 -5.15 -3.66 -10.84
CA LEU A 83 -4.90 -3.94 -12.24
C LEU A 83 -3.41 -4.21 -12.46
N MET A 84 -3.08 -5.48 -12.63
CA MET A 84 -1.74 -5.96 -12.96
C MET A 84 -1.51 -5.90 -14.47
N HIS A 85 -0.26 -5.75 -14.88
CA HIS A 85 0.14 -5.73 -16.28
C HIS A 85 1.02 -6.93 -16.58
N TYR A 86 0.99 -7.40 -17.82
CA TYR A 86 1.98 -8.37 -18.29
C TYR A 86 3.25 -7.63 -18.75
N GLU A 87 4.36 -8.34 -18.83
CA GLU A 87 5.59 -7.83 -19.45
C GLU A 87 6.08 -8.71 -20.59
N ARG A 88 6.84 -8.08 -21.47
CA ARG A 88 7.72 -8.70 -22.47
C ARG A 88 9.15 -8.31 -22.15
N ARG A 89 10.09 -9.23 -22.39
CA ARG A 89 11.51 -8.98 -22.17
C ARG A 89 12.18 -8.51 -23.45
N ILE A 90 13.03 -7.50 -23.32
CA ILE A 90 13.94 -7.08 -24.38
C ILE A 90 15.37 -7.34 -23.90
N ASP A 91 16.06 -8.31 -24.49
CA ASP A 91 17.45 -8.65 -24.12
C ASP A 91 18.50 -7.70 -24.73
N GLU A 92 18.05 -6.76 -25.57
CA GLU A 92 18.89 -5.78 -26.23
C GLU A 92 19.03 -4.49 -25.40
N LYS A 93 20.07 -3.69 -25.66
CA LYS A 93 20.22 -2.37 -25.02
C LYS A 93 19.28 -1.38 -25.68
N TYR A 94 18.73 -0.44 -24.90
CA TYR A 94 17.92 0.65 -25.43
C TYR A 94 18.63 1.41 -26.56
N SER A 95 17.91 1.61 -27.66
CA SER A 95 18.21 2.50 -28.78
C SER A 95 16.93 3.24 -29.19
N GLU A 96 17.05 4.38 -29.88
CA GLU A 96 15.88 5.15 -30.32
C GLU A 96 15.01 4.37 -31.33
N ASP A 97 15.64 3.51 -32.14
CA ASP A 97 14.98 2.64 -33.12
C ASP A 97 13.99 1.66 -32.48
N PHE A 98 14.15 1.30 -31.19
CA PHE A 98 13.20 0.41 -30.50
C PHE A 98 11.81 1.01 -30.39
N LYS A 99 11.71 2.34 -30.30
CA LYS A 99 10.42 3.00 -30.24
C LYS A 99 9.63 2.72 -31.53
N GLU A 100 10.30 2.88 -32.67
CA GLU A 100 9.73 2.61 -33.99
C GLU A 100 9.48 1.11 -34.20
N LEU A 101 10.33 0.23 -33.69
CA LEU A 101 10.13 -1.23 -33.76
C LEU A 101 8.93 -1.73 -32.93
N ILE A 102 8.71 -1.17 -31.75
CA ILE A 102 7.54 -1.47 -30.91
C ILE A 102 6.27 -0.91 -31.55
N GLU A 103 6.32 0.32 -32.07
CA GLU A 103 5.19 0.94 -32.77
C GLU A 103 4.81 0.17 -34.06
N ASN A 104 5.76 -0.50 -34.71
CA ASN A 104 5.56 -1.27 -35.93
C ASN A 104 5.34 -2.79 -35.71
N GLU A 105 5.06 -3.25 -34.48
CA GLU A 105 4.77 -4.65 -34.09
C GLU A 105 5.83 -5.70 -34.51
N ASN A 106 7.04 -5.30 -34.94
CA ASN A 106 8.02 -6.20 -35.55
C ASN A 106 8.98 -6.89 -34.56
N TYR A 107 8.76 -6.76 -33.25
CA TYR A 107 9.62 -7.42 -32.25
C TYR A 107 9.12 -8.84 -31.97
N LYS A 108 10.06 -9.80 -31.92
CA LYS A 108 9.78 -11.22 -31.68
C LYS A 108 8.80 -11.36 -30.51
N GLN A 109 7.68 -12.03 -30.81
CA GLN A 109 6.59 -12.30 -29.89
C GLN A 109 7.03 -13.36 -28.87
N ASP A 110 7.99 -13.03 -28.01
CA ASP A 110 8.36 -13.88 -26.89
C ASP A 110 7.23 -13.89 -25.86
N ASP A 111 7.18 -14.97 -25.07
CA ASP A 111 6.12 -15.30 -24.12
C ASP A 111 5.72 -14.10 -23.25
N VAL A 112 4.41 -13.89 -23.13
CA VAL A 112 3.84 -12.90 -22.23
C VAL A 112 4.09 -13.36 -20.80
N LEU A 113 4.86 -12.59 -20.03
CA LEU A 113 5.21 -12.94 -18.66
C LEU A 113 4.35 -12.17 -17.65
N LEU A 114 4.07 -12.80 -16.51
CA LEU A 114 3.45 -12.13 -15.37
C LEU A 114 4.39 -11.04 -14.83
N ASN A 115 3.91 -9.80 -14.78
CA ASN A 115 4.66 -8.69 -14.21
C ASN A 115 3.98 -8.12 -12.98
N VAL A 116 4.36 -8.68 -11.84
CA VAL A 116 3.92 -8.16 -10.55
C VAL A 116 4.86 -7.06 -10.02
N LYS A 117 6.06 -6.89 -10.58
CA LYS A 117 7.14 -6.09 -9.97
C LYS A 117 7.35 -4.71 -10.57
N ALA A 118 7.00 -4.53 -11.83
CA ALA A 118 7.34 -3.34 -12.61
C ALA A 118 6.13 -2.42 -12.82
N CYS A 119 4.92 -2.95 -12.96
CA CYS A 119 3.76 -2.11 -13.21
C CYS A 119 2.47 -2.61 -12.57
N MET A 120 1.75 -1.68 -11.95
CA MET A 120 0.45 -1.94 -11.33
C MET A 120 -0.35 -0.65 -11.29
N SER A 121 -1.64 -0.73 -11.61
CA SER A 121 -2.59 0.38 -11.49
C SER A 121 -3.62 0.11 -10.40
N LEU A 122 -4.00 1.14 -9.66
CA LEU A 122 -5.00 1.05 -8.59
C LEU A 122 -5.71 2.39 -8.37
N ARG A 123 -6.85 2.36 -7.70
CA ARG A 123 -7.52 3.57 -7.23
C ARG A 123 -6.69 4.21 -6.10
N ARG A 124 -6.35 5.49 -6.25
CA ARG A 124 -5.57 6.25 -5.26
C ARG A 124 -6.17 6.19 -3.86
N LEU A 125 -7.50 6.28 -3.78
CA LEU A 125 -8.23 6.22 -2.51
C LEU A 125 -7.98 4.90 -1.78
N ASP A 126 -7.99 3.77 -2.49
CA ASP A 126 -7.77 2.45 -1.91
C ASP A 126 -6.33 2.33 -1.41
N ALA A 127 -5.36 2.81 -2.20
CA ALA A 127 -3.96 2.91 -1.80
C ALA A 127 -3.78 3.62 -0.45
N LEU A 128 -4.42 4.79 -0.29
CA LEU A 128 -4.36 5.58 0.94
C LEU A 128 -5.10 4.90 2.08
N THR A 129 -6.28 4.34 1.80
CA THR A 129 -7.14 3.66 2.79
C THR A 129 -6.44 2.46 3.42
N PHE A 130 -5.56 1.79 2.67
CA PHE A 130 -4.80 0.62 3.14
C PHE A 130 -3.31 0.93 3.39
N GLY A 131 -2.98 2.19 3.64
CA GLY A 131 -1.70 2.59 4.24
C GLY A 131 -0.51 2.69 3.27
N GLY A 132 -0.77 2.79 1.96
CA GLY A 132 0.27 2.92 0.95
C GLY A 132 1.18 1.70 0.89
N PHE A 133 2.37 1.83 0.32
CA PHE A 133 3.38 0.77 0.21
C PHE A 133 4.12 0.57 1.55
N ASP A 134 4.45 -0.68 1.89
CA ASP A 134 5.05 -1.02 3.18
C ASP A 134 6.54 -0.61 3.26
N GLU A 135 6.88 0.38 4.08
CA GLU A 135 8.26 0.86 4.23
C GLU A 135 9.11 0.03 5.19
N HIS A 136 8.66 -1.18 5.55
CA HIS A 136 9.41 -2.05 6.42
C HIS A 136 10.76 -2.42 5.79
N TYR A 137 11.81 -2.47 6.60
CA TYR A 137 13.19 -2.57 6.11
C TYR A 137 13.47 -3.82 5.25
N THR A 138 12.63 -4.85 5.36
CA THR A 138 12.72 -6.09 4.57
C THR A 138 12.34 -5.90 3.11
N TYR A 139 11.77 -4.75 2.74
CA TYR A 139 11.49 -4.37 1.35
C TYR A 139 12.61 -3.54 0.73
N LYS A 140 13.75 -3.39 1.42
CA LYS A 140 14.96 -2.84 0.80
C LYS A 140 15.57 -3.88 -0.15
N GLY A 141 16.08 -3.42 -1.28
CA GLY A 141 16.69 -4.22 -2.33
C GLY A 141 15.93 -4.13 -3.65
N ASN A 142 16.35 -4.92 -4.64
CA ASN A 142 15.77 -4.87 -5.99
C ASN A 142 14.50 -5.74 -6.15
N LEU A 143 14.26 -6.69 -5.23
CA LEU A 143 13.14 -7.65 -5.31
C LEU A 143 11.89 -7.18 -4.54
N CYS A 144 11.67 -5.88 -4.48
CA CYS A 144 10.43 -5.27 -3.99
C CYS A 144 9.71 -4.58 -5.15
N GLY A 145 8.39 -4.75 -5.24
CA GLY A 145 7.58 -4.21 -6.32
C GLY A 145 6.19 -3.81 -5.82
N PRO A 146 5.40 -3.17 -6.67
CA PRO A 146 4.12 -2.59 -6.27
C PRO A 146 3.09 -3.67 -5.88
N TYR A 147 3.29 -4.93 -6.29
CA TYR A 147 2.48 -6.08 -5.89
C TYR A 147 2.25 -6.21 -4.39
N GLU A 148 3.16 -5.74 -3.55
CA GLU A 148 3.00 -5.81 -2.09
C GLU A 148 1.71 -5.12 -1.63
N LEU A 149 1.45 -3.91 -2.12
CA LEU A 149 0.21 -3.21 -1.83
C LEU A 149 -0.97 -3.88 -2.53
N GLY A 150 -0.80 -4.30 -3.79
CA GLY A 150 -1.84 -5.02 -4.54
C GLY A 150 -2.37 -6.24 -3.78
N TRP A 151 -1.49 -7.09 -3.27
CA TRP A 151 -1.86 -8.27 -2.49
C TRP A 151 -2.54 -7.95 -1.17
N ARG A 152 -2.17 -6.85 -0.50
CA ARG A 152 -2.91 -6.38 0.68
C ARG A 152 -4.30 -5.85 0.35
N LEU A 153 -4.47 -5.24 -0.82
CA LEU A 153 -5.79 -4.84 -1.31
C LEU A 153 -6.65 -6.06 -1.63
N ILE A 154 -6.07 -7.12 -2.21
CA ILE A 154 -6.77 -8.40 -2.43
C ILE A 154 -7.27 -8.98 -1.10
N ASN A 155 -6.42 -8.98 -0.07
CA ASN A 155 -6.82 -9.40 1.28
C ASN A 155 -7.95 -8.54 1.88
N ALA A 156 -8.09 -7.29 1.44
CA ALA A 156 -9.17 -6.39 1.84
C ALA A 156 -10.46 -6.58 1.00
N GLY A 157 -10.47 -7.53 0.06
CA GLY A 157 -11.62 -7.82 -0.81
C GLY A 157 -11.62 -7.07 -2.15
N VAL A 158 -10.54 -6.38 -2.51
CA VAL A 158 -10.39 -5.76 -3.83
C VAL A 158 -10.05 -6.83 -4.87
N THR A 159 -10.69 -6.80 -6.05
CA THR A 159 -10.45 -7.83 -7.07
C THR A 159 -9.08 -7.66 -7.73
N GLU A 160 -8.42 -8.78 -8.01
CA GLU A 160 -7.27 -8.84 -8.90
C GLU A 160 -7.75 -8.95 -10.34
N ASN A 161 -7.22 -8.08 -11.19
CA ASN A 161 -7.49 -8.06 -12.62
C ASN A 161 -6.16 -7.99 -13.37
N TRP A 162 -6.01 -8.82 -14.39
CA TRP A 162 -4.87 -8.76 -15.30
C TRP A 162 -5.29 -8.02 -16.57
N HIS A 163 -4.49 -7.02 -16.96
CA HIS A 163 -4.73 -6.27 -18.19
C HIS A 163 -4.53 -7.18 -19.41
N HIS A 164 -5.20 -6.90 -20.53
CA HIS A 164 -5.04 -7.70 -21.75
C HIS A 164 -3.57 -7.77 -22.21
N GLU A 165 -3.09 -8.94 -22.61
CA GLU A 165 -1.71 -9.18 -23.08
C GLU A 165 -1.21 -8.27 -24.23
N LYS A 166 -2.12 -7.68 -25.01
CA LYS A 166 -1.78 -6.70 -26.07
C LYS A 166 -1.23 -5.40 -25.50
N THR A 167 -1.59 -5.09 -24.26
CA THR A 167 -1.10 -3.92 -23.53
C THR A 167 0.10 -4.24 -22.64
N ALA A 168 0.69 -5.42 -22.79
CA ALA A 168 1.89 -5.80 -22.06
C ALA A 168 2.98 -4.74 -22.26
N ILE A 169 3.69 -4.42 -21.19
CA ILE A 169 4.80 -3.46 -21.24
C ILE A 169 6.07 -4.19 -21.68
N TRP A 170 6.98 -3.49 -22.35
CA TRP A 170 8.30 -4.06 -22.64
C TRP A 170 9.28 -3.61 -21.56
N ARG A 171 10.01 -4.54 -20.98
CA ARG A 171 11.04 -4.25 -19.98
C ARG A 171 12.39 -4.74 -20.47
N PHE A 172 13.36 -3.83 -20.46
CA PHE A 172 14.74 -4.20 -20.76
C PHE A 172 15.23 -5.23 -19.74
N ALA A 173 15.80 -6.32 -20.23
CA ALA A 173 16.50 -7.25 -19.39
C ALA A 173 17.72 -6.51 -18.84
N HIS A 174 17.80 -6.40 -17.52
CA HIS A 174 19.07 -6.03 -16.91
C HIS A 174 20.12 -7.04 -17.37
N SER A 175 21.28 -6.55 -17.83
CA SER A 175 22.47 -7.36 -18.18
C SER A 175 22.94 -8.31 -17.06
N ASP A 176 22.30 -8.20 -15.90
CA ASP A 176 22.55 -8.91 -14.65
C ASP A 176 21.83 -10.27 -14.56
N HIS A 177 21.15 -10.73 -15.63
CA HIS A 177 20.65 -12.11 -15.76
C HIS A 177 21.75 -13.12 -16.13
N HIS A 178 23.03 -12.70 -16.10
CA HIS A 178 24.15 -13.62 -16.26
C HIS A 178 24.05 -14.75 -15.21
N PRO A 179 24.14 -16.05 -15.60
CA PRO A 179 23.93 -17.20 -14.72
C PRO A 179 24.92 -17.31 -13.55
N LEU A 180 25.93 -16.43 -13.51
CA LEU A 180 26.82 -16.25 -12.37
C LEU A 180 26.20 -15.22 -11.42
N TYR A 181 25.55 -15.72 -10.37
CA TYR A 181 25.05 -14.94 -9.24
C TYR A 181 26.20 -14.13 -8.63
N SER A 182 26.37 -12.88 -9.07
CA SER A 182 27.49 -12.06 -8.58
C SER A 182 27.24 -11.66 -7.13
N LEU A 183 28.31 -11.56 -6.32
CA LEU A 183 28.21 -11.03 -4.94
C LEU A 183 27.54 -9.65 -4.90
N LYS A 184 27.66 -8.87 -5.98
CA LYS A 184 27.03 -7.56 -6.12
C LYS A 184 25.50 -7.68 -6.22
N ILE A 185 24.99 -8.63 -7.01
CA ILE A 185 23.55 -8.92 -7.13
C ILE A 185 23.00 -9.45 -5.80
N TRP A 186 23.71 -10.39 -5.16
CA TRP A 186 23.30 -10.92 -3.86
C TRP A 186 23.18 -9.81 -2.80
N ARG A 187 24.09 -8.84 -2.78
CA ARG A 187 24.01 -7.68 -1.88
C ARG A 187 22.87 -6.72 -2.21
N GLN A 188 22.41 -6.68 -3.47
CA GLN A 188 21.30 -5.84 -3.90
C GLN A 188 19.94 -6.50 -3.67
N ASN A 189 19.85 -7.83 -3.73
CA ASN A 189 18.70 -8.61 -3.32
C ASN A 189 18.75 -8.82 -1.81
N ALA A 190 18.65 -7.71 -1.08
CA ALA A 190 18.67 -7.75 0.36
C ALA A 190 17.39 -8.42 0.89
N PHE A 191 17.54 -9.22 1.95
CA PHE A 191 16.48 -9.92 2.67
C PHE A 191 15.88 -11.17 1.98
N PRO A 192 15.25 -12.08 2.75
CA PRO A 192 14.68 -13.31 2.23
C PRO A 192 13.60 -13.06 1.17
N HIS A 193 13.66 -13.85 0.11
CA HIS A 193 12.69 -13.85 -0.98
C HIS A 193 12.32 -15.29 -1.36
N ILE A 194 11.13 -15.46 -1.93
CA ILE A 194 10.65 -16.71 -2.52
C ILE A 194 10.12 -16.40 -3.91
N ASP A 195 10.57 -17.15 -4.91
CA ASP A 195 10.20 -16.91 -6.31
C ASP A 195 10.43 -15.44 -6.74
N TYR A 196 11.55 -14.87 -6.30
CA TYR A 196 11.90 -13.46 -6.52
C TYR A 196 10.88 -12.43 -5.98
N HIS A 197 10.03 -12.82 -5.02
CA HIS A 197 9.15 -11.94 -4.25
C HIS A 197 9.68 -11.80 -2.82
N ALA A 198 9.58 -10.61 -2.25
CA ALA A 198 9.92 -10.39 -0.85
C ALA A 198 9.08 -11.32 0.05
N PHE A 199 9.74 -12.09 0.92
CA PHE A 199 9.08 -13.11 1.73
C PHE A 199 7.94 -12.52 2.58
N ASN A 200 8.11 -11.31 3.12
CA ASN A 200 7.07 -10.62 3.88
C ASN A 200 5.86 -10.19 3.07
N ALA A 201 5.99 -9.99 1.75
CA ALA A 201 4.84 -9.74 0.87
C ALA A 201 4.02 -11.02 0.70
N VAL A 202 4.69 -12.16 0.44
CA VAL A 202 4.04 -13.47 0.30
C VAL A 202 3.39 -13.88 1.62
N LYS A 203 4.06 -13.65 2.75
CA LYS A 203 3.48 -13.85 4.07
C LYS A 203 2.24 -12.97 4.29
N ALA A 204 2.32 -11.69 3.92
CA ALA A 204 1.18 -10.78 4.03
C ALA A 204 -0.02 -11.28 3.24
N PHE A 205 0.22 -11.66 1.98
CA PHE A 205 -0.79 -12.18 1.08
C PHE A 205 -1.46 -13.42 1.66
N THR A 206 -0.68 -14.43 2.04
CA THR A 206 -1.20 -15.70 2.57
C THR A 206 -1.85 -15.61 3.96
N HIS A 207 -1.48 -14.64 4.78
CA HIS A 207 -2.00 -14.50 6.16
C HIS A 207 -3.10 -13.43 6.30
N GLY A 208 -3.58 -12.85 5.20
CA GLY A 208 -4.67 -11.87 5.25
C GLY A 208 -4.28 -10.51 5.81
N ARG A 209 -3.00 -10.14 5.83
CA ARG A 209 -2.58 -8.81 6.30
C ARG A 209 -3.05 -7.74 5.31
N ILE A 210 -3.69 -6.69 5.81
CA ILE A 210 -4.22 -5.57 5.00
C ILE A 210 -3.46 -4.26 5.20
N LEU A 211 -2.83 -4.05 6.36
CA LEU A 211 -2.03 -2.86 6.66
C LEU A 211 -0.52 -3.13 6.54
N PRO A 212 0.30 -2.13 6.19
CA PRO A 212 1.76 -2.27 6.17
C PRO A 212 2.32 -2.58 7.57
N LEU A 213 3.46 -3.26 7.63
CA LEU A 213 4.25 -3.43 8.86
C LEU A 213 4.85 -2.10 9.30
N LYS A 214 5.26 -1.27 8.33
CA LYS A 214 5.66 0.11 8.57
C LYS A 214 4.96 1.03 7.58
N GLU A 215 3.93 1.72 8.07
CA GLU A 215 3.20 2.74 7.31
C GLU A 215 4.02 4.02 7.17
N ASN A 216 3.89 4.70 6.03
CA ASN A 216 4.38 6.07 5.89
C ASN A 216 3.57 7.01 6.81
N HIS A 217 4.25 7.87 7.55
CA HIS A 217 3.61 8.76 8.52
C HIS A 217 2.53 9.68 7.90
N TYR A 218 2.77 10.26 6.73
CA TYR A 218 1.80 11.16 6.10
C TYR A 218 0.59 10.38 5.55
N ILE A 219 0.82 9.19 5.00
CA ILE A 219 -0.27 8.32 4.55
C ILE A 219 -1.14 7.87 5.73
N HIS A 220 -0.50 7.53 6.85
CA HIS A 220 -1.19 7.21 8.10
C HIS A 220 -2.12 8.35 8.52
N GLU A 221 -1.63 9.60 8.53
CA GLU A 221 -2.47 10.75 8.87
C GLU A 221 -3.66 10.91 7.91
N ILE A 222 -3.43 10.79 6.60
CA ILE A 222 -4.49 10.90 5.58
C ILE A 222 -5.53 9.80 5.80
N ARG A 223 -5.11 8.55 5.98
CA ARG A 223 -5.99 7.41 6.24
C ARG A 223 -6.82 7.63 7.50
N LEU A 224 -6.21 8.10 8.59
CA LEU A 224 -6.93 8.36 9.83
C LEU A 224 -7.93 9.52 9.71
N LYS A 225 -7.62 10.54 8.90
CA LYS A 225 -8.53 11.68 8.60
C LYS A 225 -9.74 11.27 7.74
N GLN A 226 -9.62 10.21 6.95
CA GLN A 226 -10.71 9.68 6.12
C GLN A 226 -11.73 8.85 6.91
N ARG A 227 -11.45 8.53 8.18
CA ARG A 227 -12.38 7.76 9.02
C ARG A 227 -13.65 8.57 9.29
N GLN A 228 -14.79 7.92 9.11
CA GLN A 228 -16.09 8.46 9.51
C GLN A 228 -16.37 8.08 10.97
N ILE A 229 -15.81 8.86 11.90
CA ILE A 229 -16.08 8.79 13.34
C ILE A 229 -17.22 9.75 13.72
N GLY A 230 -17.77 9.65 14.93
CA GLY A 230 -18.87 10.52 15.39
C GLY A 230 -20.27 9.91 15.29
N SER A 231 -20.38 8.59 15.13
CA SER A 231 -21.67 7.93 15.31
C SER A 231 -22.16 8.09 16.75
N ARG A 232 -23.48 8.09 16.99
CA ARG A 232 -24.04 8.16 18.36
C ARG A 232 -23.45 7.07 19.28
N LEU A 233 -23.22 5.89 18.72
CA LEU A 233 -22.65 4.76 19.45
C LEU A 233 -21.18 5.01 19.80
N GLU A 234 -20.39 5.48 18.84
CA GLU A 234 -18.98 5.83 19.05
C GLU A 234 -18.85 6.93 20.11
N GLY A 235 -19.63 8.01 20.02
CA GLY A 235 -19.64 9.07 21.03
C GLY A 235 -19.99 8.57 22.43
N LYS A 236 -21.00 7.69 22.57
CA LYS A 236 -21.35 7.05 23.86
C LYS A 236 -20.15 6.29 24.45
N TYR A 237 -19.45 5.51 23.65
CA TYR A 237 -18.32 4.71 24.13
C TYR A 237 -17.04 5.52 24.33
N ALA A 238 -16.81 6.59 23.56
CA ALA A 238 -15.69 7.51 23.78
C ALA A 238 -15.78 8.17 25.15
N GLU A 239 -16.97 8.59 25.59
CA GLU A 239 -17.19 9.12 26.94
C GLU A 239 -16.94 8.06 28.03
N PHE A 240 -17.33 6.81 27.81
CA PHE A 240 -17.02 5.73 28.75
C PHE A 240 -15.52 5.43 28.83
N ALA A 241 -14.81 5.42 27.71
CA ALA A 241 -13.36 5.21 27.68
C ALA A 241 -12.64 6.30 28.49
N LYS A 242 -13.02 7.57 28.34
CA LYS A 242 -12.47 8.68 29.14
C LYS A 242 -12.70 8.51 30.64
N ILE A 243 -13.83 7.91 31.05
CA ILE A 243 -14.12 7.64 32.47
C ILE A 243 -13.22 6.52 33.01
N VAL A 244 -12.94 5.49 32.22
CA VAL A 244 -12.11 4.33 32.62
C VAL A 244 -10.63 4.70 32.66
N GLU A 245 -10.16 5.58 31.78
CA GLU A 245 -8.77 6.08 31.77
C GLU A 245 -8.47 7.08 32.90
N ARG A 246 -9.47 7.56 33.65
CA ARG A 246 -9.23 8.37 34.85
C ARG A 246 -8.48 7.53 35.91
N PRO A 247 -7.50 8.12 36.61
CA PRO A 247 -6.60 7.38 37.49
C PRO A 247 -7.32 6.55 38.56
N LYS A 248 -6.76 5.37 38.86
CA LYS A 248 -7.26 4.26 39.69
C LYS A 248 -7.94 4.62 41.04
N ARG A 249 -7.78 5.85 41.55
CA ARG A 249 -8.43 6.31 42.79
C ARG A 249 -9.96 6.28 42.74
N LEU A 250 -10.59 6.49 41.57
CA LEU A 250 -12.06 6.37 41.45
C LEU A 250 -12.56 4.92 41.26
N ILE A 251 -11.74 4.03 40.68
CA ILE A 251 -12.10 2.62 40.53
C ILE A 251 -12.19 1.96 41.91
N LEU A 252 -11.26 2.31 42.82
CA LEU A 252 -11.32 1.85 44.21
C LEU A 252 -12.63 2.31 44.90
N VAL A 253 -13.06 3.54 44.67
CA VAL A 253 -14.34 4.07 45.22
C VAL A 253 -15.54 3.34 44.64
N ARG A 254 -15.55 3.02 43.33
CA ARG A 254 -16.64 2.25 42.70
C ARG A 254 -16.69 0.79 43.15
N VAL A 255 -15.54 0.13 43.30
CA VAL A 255 -15.46 -1.23 43.84
C VAL A 255 -15.93 -1.25 45.29
N ILE A 256 -15.46 -0.32 46.13
CA ILE A 256 -15.90 -0.17 47.52
C ILE A 256 -17.41 0.11 47.60
N ALA A 257 -17.95 1.00 46.75
CA ALA A 257 -19.39 1.29 46.72
C ALA A 257 -20.24 0.07 46.30
N PHE A 258 -19.77 -0.72 45.32
CA PHE A 258 -20.46 -1.93 44.86
C PHE A 258 -20.49 -3.03 45.94
N PHE A 259 -19.47 -3.12 46.79
CA PHE A 259 -19.47 -4.02 47.95
C PHE A 259 -20.24 -3.48 49.16
N LEU A 260 -20.37 -2.15 49.30
CA LEU A 260 -21.09 -1.52 50.41
C LEU A 260 -22.61 -1.42 50.20
N GLU A 261 -23.09 -1.32 48.95
CA GLU A 261 -24.54 -1.28 48.66
C GLU A 261 -25.33 -2.47 49.22
N PRO A 262 -24.93 -3.74 49.00
CA PRO A 262 -25.64 -4.88 49.59
C PRO A 262 -25.58 -4.88 51.12
N MET A 263 -24.47 -4.41 51.72
CA MET A 263 -24.34 -4.28 53.18
C MET A 263 -25.30 -3.23 53.76
N ILE A 264 -25.47 -2.09 53.09
CA ILE A 264 -26.40 -1.03 53.50
C ILE A 264 -27.86 -1.51 53.41
N ILE A 265 -28.20 -2.28 52.38
CA ILE A 265 -29.53 -2.87 52.19
C ILE A 265 -29.82 -3.89 53.30
N ILE A 266 -28.86 -4.76 53.63
CA ILE A 266 -28.98 -5.73 54.73
C ILE A 266 -29.13 -5.00 56.06
N PHE A 267 -28.33 -3.97 56.33
CA PHE A 267 -28.38 -3.23 57.58
C PHE A 267 -29.72 -2.49 57.78
N LYS A 268 -30.27 -1.88 56.72
CA LYS A 268 -31.61 -1.26 56.75
C LYS A 268 -32.72 -2.29 56.98
N SER A 269 -32.62 -3.47 56.38
CA SER A 269 -33.57 -4.57 56.58
C SER A 269 -33.57 -5.07 58.04
N SER A 270 -32.39 -5.24 58.62
CA SER A 270 -32.22 -5.65 60.02
C SER A 270 -32.71 -4.59 61.02
N MET A 271 -32.45 -3.31 60.77
CA MET A 271 -32.97 -2.22 61.62
C MET A 271 -34.49 -2.11 61.58
N ASN A 272 -35.13 -2.34 60.43
CA ASN A 272 -36.59 -2.36 60.33
C ASN A 272 -37.21 -3.55 61.05
N LYS A 273 -36.57 -4.72 61.04
CA LYS A 273 -37.01 -5.89 61.85
C LYS A 273 -36.86 -5.64 63.36
N LEU A 274 -35.80 -4.97 63.80
CA LEU A 274 -35.62 -4.60 65.21
C LEU A 274 -36.67 -3.61 65.71
N LYS A 275 -37.09 -2.64 64.87
CA LYS A 275 -38.19 -1.71 65.20
C LYS A 275 -39.56 -2.40 65.29
N LEU A 276 -39.78 -3.48 64.53
CA LEU A 276 -41.00 -4.28 64.57
C LEU A 276 -41.09 -5.21 65.79
N LEU A 277 -39.97 -5.49 66.46
CA LEU A 277 -39.91 -6.31 67.68
C LEU A 277 -39.97 -5.49 68.98
N GLN A 278 -40.00 -4.15 68.86
CA GLN A 278 -40.09 -3.22 69.99
C GLN A 278 -41.46 -2.54 70.13
N ASN A 279 -42.43 -2.93 69.29
CA ASN A 279 -43.86 -2.64 69.40
C ASN A 279 -44.63 -3.93 69.69
#